data_AF-A0A438EZQ2-F1
#
_entry.id   AF-A0A438EZQ2-F1
#
_cell.length_a   1.000
_cell.length_b   1.000
_cell.length_c   1.000
_cell.angle_alpha   90.00
_cell.angle_beta   90.00
_cell.angle_gamma   90.00
#
_symmetry.space_group_name_H-M   'P 1'
#
loop_
_entity.id
_entity.type
_entity.pdbx_description
1 polymer ?
#
loop_
_entity_poly.entity_id
_entity_poly.type
_entity_poly.pdbx_seq_one_letter_code
_entity_poly.pdbx_strand_id
1 'polypeptide(L)'
;MMVPAISLSTNLTVSTNITATSAPTTLHKHRLHNSTLKSLSKSGKLDEALRLIESWPSKSPATAPDVEACALFLHSCISRKALEHGQRLYLQLLLYRDRCNHNLLNNPTLKGKLITLFSVCGRVDEARRVLRMVGRM
;
A
#
# COMPACT_ATOMS: atom_id res chain seq x y z
N MET A 1 38.04 31.85 -39.98
CA MET A 1 37.53 32.36 -38.69
C MET A 1 37.87 31.35 -37.62
N MET A 2 38.85 31.68 -36.78
CA MET A 2 39.28 30.90 -35.60
C MET A 2 38.28 31.10 -34.47
N VAL A 3 37.88 30.02 -33.80
CA VAL A 3 37.29 30.05 -32.46
C VAL A 3 38.13 29.15 -31.55
N PRO A 4 38.44 29.56 -30.30
CA PRO A 4 39.48 28.94 -29.51
C PRO A 4 38.94 27.73 -28.72
N ALA A 5 39.81 26.76 -28.53
CA ALA A 5 39.67 25.71 -27.53
C ALA A 5 39.66 26.33 -26.12
N ILE A 6 38.64 25.98 -25.33
CA ILE A 6 38.62 26.25 -23.89
C ILE A 6 38.91 24.95 -23.16
N SER A 7 40.04 24.98 -22.45
CA SER A 7 40.62 23.87 -21.70
C SER A 7 39.73 23.39 -20.57
N LEU A 8 39.73 22.06 -20.44
CA LEU A 8 39.23 21.28 -19.33
C LEU A 8 40.25 21.32 -18.17
N SER A 9 39.82 21.66 -16.96
CA SER A 9 40.50 21.34 -15.69
C SER A 9 39.43 21.19 -14.61
N THR A 10 39.03 19.96 -14.28
CA THR A 10 39.46 19.20 -13.09
C THR A 10 39.25 19.93 -11.77
N ASN A 11 38.17 19.59 -11.06
CA ASN A 11 38.25 19.41 -9.62
C ASN A 11 38.11 17.91 -9.35
N LEU A 12 39.27 17.29 -9.15
CA LEU A 12 39.42 16.01 -8.49
C LEU A 12 38.86 16.16 -7.06
N THR A 13 37.91 15.32 -6.70
CA THR A 13 37.87 14.79 -5.33
C THR A 13 37.93 13.29 -5.45
N VAL A 14 39.15 12.83 -5.18
CA VAL A 14 39.62 11.45 -5.10
C VAL A 14 38.89 10.70 -3.99
N SER A 15 38.51 9.47 -4.34
CA SER A 15 38.42 8.23 -3.57
C SER A 15 37.72 8.27 -2.19
N THR A 16 36.91 7.28 -1.85
CA THR A 16 37.26 5.86 -1.90
C THR A 16 35.99 5.01 -1.85
N ASN A 17 36.06 3.82 -2.48
CA ASN A 17 35.59 2.51 -1.99
C ASN A 17 34.10 2.39 -1.55
N ILE A 18 33.28 1.42 -1.94
CA ILE A 18 33.48 -0.01 -2.14
C ILE A 18 32.25 -0.47 -2.95
N THR A 19 32.42 -1.49 -3.79
CA THR A 19 31.35 -2.33 -4.33
C THR A 19 30.23 -2.58 -3.32
N ALA A 20 29.03 -2.08 -3.61
CA ALA A 20 27.81 -2.60 -3.00
C ALA A 20 26.78 -2.74 -4.11
N THR A 21 26.56 -3.99 -4.51
CA THR A 21 25.34 -4.47 -5.16
C THR A 21 24.16 -3.99 -4.33
N SER A 22 23.67 -2.80 -4.60
CA SER A 22 22.51 -2.25 -3.90
C SER A 22 21.30 -2.43 -4.82
N ALA A 23 20.65 -3.57 -4.64
CA ALA A 23 19.20 -3.61 -4.74
C ALA A 23 18.60 -3.57 -3.31
N PRO A 24 18.36 -2.39 -2.68
CA PRO A 24 17.63 -2.37 -1.40
C PRO A 24 16.59 -1.23 -1.29
N THR A 25 16.33 -0.43 -2.33
CA THR A 25 15.53 0.80 -2.18
C THR A 25 14.03 0.55 -2.12
N THR A 26 13.51 -0.52 -2.75
CA THR A 26 12.07 -0.80 -2.84
C THR A 26 11.50 -1.45 -1.57
N LEU A 27 12.25 -2.37 -0.96
CA LEU A 27 11.79 -3.16 0.18
C LEU A 27 11.83 -2.36 1.50
N HIS A 28 12.85 -1.50 1.68
CA HIS A 28 12.91 -0.57 2.81
C HIS A 28 11.78 0.45 2.79
N LYS A 29 11.47 1.01 1.61
CA LYS A 29 10.35 1.94 1.43
C LYS A 29 9.02 1.27 1.78
N HIS A 30 8.81 0.02 1.36
CA HIS A 30 7.60 -0.74 1.67
C HIS A 30 7.43 -1.02 3.17
N ARG A 31 8.51 -1.44 3.87
CA ARG A 31 8.45 -1.66 5.33
C ARG A 31 8.09 -0.39 6.10
N LEU A 32 8.63 0.76 5.66
CA LEU A 32 8.32 2.07 6.24
C LEU A 32 6.85 2.48 5.98
N HIS A 33 6.33 2.17 4.80
CA HIS A 33 4.93 2.45 4.47
C HIS A 33 3.98 1.68 5.40
N ASN A 34 4.29 0.42 5.74
CA ASN A 34 3.44 -0.40 6.61
C ASN A 34 3.41 0.10 8.06
N SER A 35 4.58 0.44 8.64
CA SER A 35 4.61 1.01 10.00
C SER A 35 3.88 2.35 10.08
N THR A 36 4.05 3.19 9.06
CA THR A 36 3.35 4.48 8.94
C THR A 36 1.84 4.29 8.84
N LEU A 37 1.38 3.36 7.99
CA LEU A 37 -0.04 3.04 7.85
C LEU A 37 -0.66 2.55 9.16
N LYS A 38 0.05 1.67 9.90
CA LYS A 38 -0.39 1.22 11.24
C LYS A 38 -0.54 2.40 12.19
N SER A 39 0.44 3.30 12.24
CA SER A 39 0.41 4.50 13.10
C SER A 39 -0.74 5.45 12.75
N LEU A 40 -0.90 5.77 11.47
CA LEU A 40 -1.98 6.64 10.97
C LEU A 40 -3.37 6.02 11.23
N SER A 41 -3.50 4.72 11.05
CA SER A 41 -4.75 4.00 11.34
C SER A 41 -5.09 4.07 12.83
N LYS A 42 -4.13 3.77 13.71
CA LYS A 42 -4.32 3.82 15.17
C LYS A 42 -4.67 5.23 15.66
N SER A 43 -4.11 6.26 15.04
CA SER A 43 -4.41 7.67 15.35
C SER A 43 -5.67 8.20 14.68
N GLY A 44 -6.38 7.39 13.88
CA GLY A 44 -7.64 7.77 13.22
C GLY A 44 -7.48 8.71 12.03
N LYS A 45 -6.26 8.99 11.58
CA LYS A 45 -5.91 9.85 10.44
C LYS A 45 -6.17 9.13 9.10
N LEU A 46 -7.44 8.84 8.82
CA LEU A 46 -7.83 7.99 7.70
C LEU A 46 -7.47 8.57 6.32
N ASP A 47 -7.51 9.89 6.13
CA ASP A 47 -7.14 10.51 4.84
C ASP A 47 -5.64 10.37 4.54
N GLU A 48 -4.79 10.57 5.54
CA GLU A 48 -3.35 10.36 5.43
C GLU A 48 -3.02 8.89 5.16
N ALA A 49 -3.67 7.98 5.92
CA ALA A 49 -3.51 6.54 5.74
C ALA A 49 -3.94 6.09 4.34
N LEU A 50 -5.05 6.64 3.83
CA LEU A 50 -5.57 6.29 2.52
C LEU A 50 -4.66 6.77 1.38
N ARG A 51 -4.10 7.99 1.47
CA ARG A 51 -3.11 8.46 0.48
C ARG A 51 -1.91 7.52 0.38
N LEU A 52 -1.49 6.95 1.51
CA LEU A 52 -0.41 5.98 1.54
C LEU A 52 -0.82 4.65 0.88
N ILE A 53 -2.04 4.17 1.12
CA ILE A 53 -2.63 3.01 0.44
C ILE A 53 -2.68 3.21 -1.08
N GLU A 54 -3.17 4.36 -1.54
CA GLU A 54 -3.30 4.69 -2.97
C GLU A 54 -1.93 4.84 -3.66
N SER A 55 -0.86 5.09 -2.90
CA SER A 55 0.51 5.14 -3.39
C SER A 55 1.19 3.77 -3.51
N TRP A 56 0.51 2.67 -3.16
CA TRP A 56 1.12 1.35 -3.23
C TRP A 56 1.57 0.99 -4.66
N PRO A 57 2.78 0.41 -4.82
CA PRO A 57 3.26 -0.02 -6.12
C PRO A 57 2.35 -1.09 -6.72
N SER A 58 1.68 -0.74 -7.81
CA SER A 58 0.69 -1.60 -8.48
C SER A 58 1.29 -2.64 -9.44
N LYS A 59 2.61 -2.81 -9.45
CA LYS A 59 3.34 -3.60 -10.47
C LYS A 59 4.19 -4.75 -9.93
N SER A 60 4.28 -4.98 -8.62
CA SER A 60 5.06 -6.11 -8.11
C SER A 60 4.40 -6.88 -6.96
N PRO A 61 4.42 -8.23 -7.02
CA PRO A 61 3.92 -9.08 -5.93
C PRO A 61 4.78 -8.96 -4.66
N ALA A 62 6.06 -8.57 -4.79
CA ALA A 62 6.97 -8.33 -3.67
C ALA A 62 6.54 -7.14 -2.78
N THR A 63 5.58 -6.33 -3.23
CA THR A 63 5.04 -5.18 -2.50
C THR A 63 3.59 -5.42 -2.07
N ALA A 64 3.30 -6.65 -1.63
CA ALA A 64 1.96 -7.00 -1.17
C ALA A 64 1.56 -6.15 0.05
N PRO A 65 0.34 -5.57 0.04
CA PRO A 65 -0.20 -4.87 1.19
C PRO A 65 -0.10 -5.71 2.47
N ASP A 66 0.40 -5.09 3.55
CA ASP A 66 0.45 -5.75 4.86
C ASP A 66 -0.96 -5.97 5.40
N VAL A 67 -1.29 -7.25 5.65
CA VAL A 67 -2.62 -7.67 6.13
C VAL A 67 -2.95 -6.99 7.45
N GLU A 68 -1.99 -6.91 8.38
CA GLU A 68 -2.22 -6.30 9.69
C GLU A 68 -2.48 -4.79 9.57
N ALA A 69 -1.71 -4.08 8.74
CA ALA A 69 -1.92 -2.66 8.50
C ALA A 69 -3.30 -2.38 7.87
N CYS A 70 -3.71 -3.18 6.88
CA CYS A 70 -5.05 -3.09 6.29
C CYS A 70 -6.15 -3.36 7.33
N ALA A 71 -5.93 -4.36 8.19
CA ALA A 71 -6.87 -4.74 9.23
C ALA A 71 -7.05 -3.64 10.30
N LEU A 72 -5.96 -2.95 10.66
CA LEU A 72 -6.01 -1.78 11.55
C LEU A 72 -6.73 -0.61 10.90
N PHE A 73 -6.45 -0.32 9.63
CA PHE A 73 -7.18 0.71 8.88
C PHE A 73 -8.68 0.45 8.85
N LEU A 74 -9.08 -0.79 8.52
CA LEU A 74 -10.49 -1.19 8.52
C LEU A 74 -11.11 -1.12 9.91
N HIS A 75 -10.37 -1.47 10.95
CA HIS A 75 -10.86 -1.32 12.33
C HIS A 75 -11.21 0.14 12.63
N SER A 76 -10.32 1.07 12.29
CA SER A 76 -10.58 2.50 12.45
C SER A 76 -11.75 3.00 11.59
N CYS A 77 -11.93 2.44 10.39
CA CYS A 77 -13.11 2.73 9.56
C CYS A 77 -14.41 2.23 10.21
N ILE A 78 -14.43 1.00 10.74
CA ILE A 78 -15.59 0.41 11.42
C ILE A 78 -15.99 1.26 12.62
N SER A 79 -15.04 1.58 13.50
CA SER A 79 -15.29 2.35 14.72
C SER A 79 -15.85 3.75 14.44
N ARG A 80 -15.50 4.32 13.28
CA ARG A 80 -15.95 5.66 12.85
C ARG A 80 -17.10 5.64 11.83
N LYS A 81 -17.57 4.46 11.43
CA LYS A 81 -18.48 4.27 10.28
C LYS A 81 -18.00 4.99 9.01
N ALA A 82 -16.68 5.05 8.80
CA ALA A 82 -16.05 5.73 7.67
C ALA A 82 -16.12 4.84 6.41
N LEU A 83 -17.32 4.78 5.82
CA LEU A 83 -17.62 3.90 4.69
C LEU A 83 -16.74 4.19 3.47
N GLU A 84 -16.56 5.46 3.13
CA GLU A 84 -15.82 5.88 1.92
C GLU A 84 -14.36 5.41 1.97
N HIS A 85 -13.68 5.62 3.09
CA HIS A 85 -12.29 5.18 3.29
C HIS A 85 -12.15 3.67 3.12
N GLY A 86 -13.04 2.90 3.75
CA GLY A 86 -12.99 1.45 3.64
C GLY A 86 -13.38 0.93 2.25
N GLN A 87 -14.26 1.61 1.51
CA GLN A 87 -14.56 1.31 0.11
C GLN A 87 -13.36 1.52 -0.79
N ARG A 88 -12.63 2.63 -0.61
CA ARG A 88 -11.43 2.88 -1.39
C ARG A 88 -10.33 1.86 -1.12
N LEU A 89 -10.12 1.45 0.14
CA LEU A 89 -9.22 0.32 0.45
C LEU A 89 -9.71 -0.97 -0.22
N TYR A 90 -11.01 -1.28 -0.15
CA TYR A 90 -11.56 -2.46 -0.79
C TYR A 90 -11.30 -2.50 -2.31
N LEU A 91 -11.48 -1.37 -3.00
CA LEU A 91 -11.14 -1.22 -4.42
C LEU A 91 -9.65 -1.42 -4.69
N GLN A 92 -8.77 -0.85 -3.84
CA GLN A 92 -7.32 -1.05 -3.98
C GLN A 92 -6.92 -2.52 -3.82
N LEU A 93 -7.55 -3.26 -2.92
CA LEU A 93 -7.32 -4.71 -2.76
C LEU A 93 -7.80 -5.52 -3.96
N LEU A 94 -8.93 -5.13 -4.59
CA LEU A 94 -9.39 -5.74 -5.85
C LEU A 94 -8.42 -5.47 -7.00
N LEU A 95 -8.00 -4.21 -7.17
CA LEU A 95 -7.02 -3.84 -8.20
C LEU A 95 -5.68 -4.56 -8.01
N TYR A 96 -5.24 -4.72 -6.77
CA TYR A 96 -4.02 -5.46 -6.44
C TYR A 96 -4.15 -6.94 -6.81
N ARG A 97 -5.30 -7.56 -6.50
CA ARG A 97 -5.62 -8.93 -6.92
C ARG A 97 -5.50 -9.09 -8.43
N ASP A 98 -6.14 -8.21 -9.20
CA ASP A 98 -6.18 -8.32 -10.66
C ASP A 98 -4.81 -8.12 -11.31
N ARG A 99 -3.98 -7.23 -10.76
CA ARG A 99 -2.64 -6.92 -11.30
C ARG A 99 -1.56 -7.90 -10.89
N CYS A 100 -1.61 -8.41 -9.66
CA CYS A 100 -0.54 -9.22 -9.07
C CYS A 100 -0.93 -10.69 -8.89
N ASN A 101 -2.13 -11.10 -9.30
CA ASN A 101 -2.69 -12.43 -9.08
C ASN A 101 -2.60 -12.89 -7.61
N HIS A 102 -2.71 -11.94 -6.68
CA HIS A 102 -2.59 -12.18 -5.25
C HIS A 102 -3.82 -11.67 -4.53
N ASN A 103 -4.68 -12.60 -4.10
CA ASN A 103 -5.99 -12.27 -3.55
C ASN A 103 -5.98 -12.14 -2.03
N LEU A 104 -5.63 -10.95 -1.54
CA LEU A 104 -5.69 -10.62 -0.11
C LEU A 104 -7.12 -10.66 0.47
N LEU A 105 -8.16 -10.57 -0.37
CA LEU A 105 -9.55 -10.64 0.09
C LEU A 105 -9.97 -12.06 0.51
N ASN A 106 -9.15 -13.08 0.21
CA ASN A 106 -9.32 -14.42 0.77
C ASN A 106 -8.86 -14.51 2.24
N ASN A 107 -8.08 -13.54 2.71
CA ASN A 107 -7.68 -13.52 4.12
C ASN A 107 -8.92 -13.30 5.01
N PRO A 108 -9.20 -14.22 5.97
CA PRO A 108 -10.43 -14.18 6.76
C PRO A 108 -10.53 -12.92 7.63
N THR A 109 -9.40 -12.38 8.10
CA THR A 109 -9.36 -11.17 8.92
C THR A 109 -9.82 -9.94 8.11
N LEU A 110 -9.29 -9.76 6.90
CA LEU A 110 -9.69 -8.65 6.03
C LEU A 110 -11.13 -8.81 5.56
N LYS A 111 -11.50 -10.01 5.13
CA LYS A 111 -12.84 -10.33 4.68
C LYS A 111 -13.88 -10.06 5.76
N GLY A 112 -13.64 -10.54 6.99
CA GLY A 112 -14.51 -10.31 8.14
C GLY A 112 -14.68 -8.83 8.46
N LYS A 113 -13.58 -8.07 8.50
CA LYS A 113 -13.64 -6.61 8.76
C LYS A 113 -14.39 -5.85 7.68
N LEU A 114 -14.22 -6.19 6.39
CA LEU A 114 -14.99 -5.58 5.31
C LEU A 114 -16.49 -5.87 5.44
N ILE A 115 -16.86 -7.12 5.76
CA ILE A 115 -18.25 -7.50 6.03
C ILE A 115 -18.80 -6.68 7.20
N THR A 116 -18.06 -6.57 8.31
CA THR A 116 -18.46 -5.75 9.46
C THR A 116 -18.63 -4.28 9.07
N LEU A 117 -17.65 -3.68 8.38
CA LEU A 117 -17.72 -2.30 7.92
C LEU A 117 -18.99 -2.04 7.11
N PHE A 118 -19.21 -2.85 6.07
CA PHE A 118 -20.39 -2.70 5.22
C PHE A 118 -21.68 -2.89 6.02
N SER A 119 -21.72 -3.84 6.96
CA SER A 119 -22.89 -4.09 7.80
C SER A 119 -23.21 -2.91 8.73
N VAL A 120 -22.22 -2.39 9.47
CA VAL A 120 -22.44 -1.29 10.43
C VAL A 120 -22.75 0.05 9.75
N CYS A 121 -22.39 0.20 8.47
CA CYS A 121 -22.72 1.33 7.62
C CYS A 121 -24.01 1.11 6.77
N GLY A 122 -24.76 0.03 7.00
CA GLY A 122 -26.03 -0.24 6.30
C GLY A 122 -25.89 -0.73 4.85
N ARG A 123 -24.69 -1.06 4.39
CA ARG A 123 -24.39 -1.56 3.03
C ARG A 123 -24.48 -3.09 2.96
N VAL A 124 -25.64 -3.64 3.30
CA VAL A 124 -25.84 -5.10 3.45
C VAL A 124 -25.58 -5.86 2.14
N ASP A 125 -25.91 -5.29 0.99
CA ASP A 125 -25.61 -5.92 -0.31
C ASP A 125 -24.12 -6.11 -0.56
N GLU A 126 -23.32 -5.10 -0.20
CA GLU A 126 -21.86 -5.18 -0.32
C GLU A 126 -21.29 -6.17 0.70
N ALA A 127 -21.82 -6.20 1.93
CA ALA A 127 -21.44 -7.22 2.91
C ALA A 127 -21.70 -8.65 2.37
N ARG A 128 -22.87 -8.89 1.76
CA ARG A 128 -23.20 -10.17 1.10
C ARG A 128 -22.31 -10.47 -0.09
N ARG A 129 -21.93 -9.45 -0.88
CA ARG A 129 -21.01 -9.61 -2.01
C ARG A 129 -19.64 -10.06 -1.52
N VAL A 130 -19.10 -9.39 -0.49
CA VAL A 130 -17.82 -9.78 0.12
C VAL A 130 -17.88 -11.20 0.68
N LEU A 131 -18.93 -11.54 1.42
CA LEU A 131 -19.12 -12.90 1.96
C LEU A 131 -19.04 -13.98 0.87
N ARG A 132 -19.67 -13.74 -0.28
CA ARG A 132 -19.72 -14.66 -1.41
C ARG A 132 -18.42 -14.75 -2.21
N MET A 133 -17.45 -13.87 -2.01
CA MET A 133 -16.13 -14.02 -2.62
C MET A 133 -15.41 -15.20 -1.97
N VAL A 134 -15.49 -16.38 -2.58
CA VAL A 134 -14.74 -17.58 -2.21
C VAL A 134 -13.55 -17.71 -3.16
N GLY A 135 -12.37 -17.95 -2.59
CA GLY A 135 -11.20 -18.32 -3.39
C GLY A 135 -11.48 -19.64 -4.09
N ARG A 136 -11.44 -19.65 -5.43
CA ARG A 136 -11.31 -20.91 -6.16
C ARG A 136 -9.95 -21.50 -5.74
N MET A 137 -9.99 -22.62 -5.01
CA MET A 137 -8.82 -23.48 -4.79
C MET A 137 -8.33 -24.03 -6.13
#